data_AF-A0AAD2BPU5-F1
#
_entry.id   AF-A0AAD2BPU5-F1
#
_cell.length_a   1.000
_cell.length_b   1.000
_cell.length_c   1.000
_cell.angle_alpha   90.00
_cell.angle_beta   90.00
_cell.angle_gamma   90.00
#
_symmetry.space_group_name_H-M   'P 1'
#
loop_
_entity.id
_entity.type
_entity.pdbx_description
1 polymer ?
#
loop_
_entity_poly.entity_id
_entity_poly.type
_entity_poly.pdbx_seq_one_letter_code
_entity_poly.pdbx_strand_id
1 'polypeptide(L)'
;MQKNLYRLESDHLLRGFCMTAFFLAALLSSPADAANCTIRQGAVVKQLAFQIPSSFTVPRDAPIGTVIYESAPITNSAQDTLSFTCTAAFRWGLVNSVGGIPPAATKVDMPIGNTGLAWGLVYKRESLE
;
A
#
# COMPACT_ATOMS: atom_id res chain seq x y z
N MET A 1 -11.82 50.83 31.10
CA MET A 1 -11.64 50.38 29.70
C MET A 1 -10.90 49.02 29.65
N GLN A 2 -11.48 47.93 30.16
CA GLN A 2 -10.82 46.61 30.17
C GLN A 2 -11.67 45.47 29.59
N LYS A 3 -12.98 45.67 29.39
CA LYS A 3 -13.91 44.60 28.99
C LYS A 3 -13.78 44.14 27.54
N ASN A 4 -13.21 44.97 26.65
CA ASN A 4 -13.09 44.66 25.22
C ASN A 4 -11.80 43.88 24.85
N LEU A 5 -10.77 43.92 25.69
CA LEU A 5 -9.49 43.22 25.41
C LEU A 5 -9.58 41.71 25.71
N TYR A 6 -10.27 41.31 26.79
CA TYR A 6 -10.44 39.89 27.14
C TYR A 6 -11.27 39.09 26.12
N ARG A 7 -12.17 39.75 25.40
CA ARG A 7 -13.04 39.09 24.41
C ARG A 7 -12.28 38.72 23.14
N LEU A 8 -11.43 39.62 22.65
CA LEU A 8 -10.56 39.39 21.48
C LEU A 8 -9.55 38.26 21.73
N GLU A 9 -8.92 38.22 22.91
CA GLU A 9 -7.94 37.17 23.25
C GLU A 9 -8.58 35.78 23.39
N SER A 10 -9.79 35.73 23.97
CA SER A 10 -10.60 34.50 24.06
C SER A 10 -10.99 33.95 22.69
N ASP A 11 -11.32 34.81 21.72
CA ASP A 11 -11.73 34.39 20.37
C ASP A 11 -10.54 33.84 19.56
N HIS A 12 -9.33 34.39 19.75
CA HIS A 12 -8.11 33.88 19.13
C HIS A 12 -7.67 32.53 19.73
N LEU A 13 -7.77 32.38 21.05
CA LEU A 13 -7.49 31.12 21.74
C LEU A 13 -8.48 30.02 21.35
N LEU A 14 -9.77 30.35 21.26
CA LEU A 14 -10.81 29.41 20.85
C LEU A 14 -10.65 28.99 19.37
N ARG A 15 -10.34 29.94 18.46
CA ARG A 15 -10.00 29.61 17.06
C ARG A 15 -8.76 28.74 16.95
N GLY A 16 -7.71 29.03 17.73
CA GLY A 16 -6.50 28.21 17.77
C GLY A 16 -6.77 26.78 18.24
N PHE A 17 -7.58 26.62 19.29
CA PHE A 17 -7.99 25.32 19.80
C PHE A 17 -8.86 24.54 18.79
N CYS A 18 -9.80 25.22 18.13
CA CYS A 18 -10.63 24.58 17.09
C CYS A 18 -9.80 24.16 15.88
N MET A 19 -8.87 24.98 15.40
CA MET A 19 -8.03 24.67 14.24
C MET A 19 -7.06 23.51 14.53
N THR A 20 -6.46 23.48 15.71
CA THR A 20 -5.58 22.38 16.14
C THR A 20 -6.34 21.08 16.33
N ALA A 21 -7.53 21.11 16.92
CA ALA A 21 -8.40 19.94 17.03
C ALA A 21 -8.84 19.41 15.66
N PHE A 22 -9.15 20.30 14.70
CA PHE A 22 -9.51 19.91 13.33
C PHE A 22 -8.33 19.25 12.61
N PHE A 23 -7.13 19.80 12.74
CA PHE A 23 -5.91 19.22 12.17
C PHE A 23 -5.60 17.84 12.76
N LEU A 24 -5.75 17.68 14.07
CA LEU A 24 -5.51 16.40 14.73
C LEU A 24 -6.55 15.34 14.34
N ALA A 25 -7.82 15.74 14.22
CA ALA A 25 -8.89 14.86 13.74
C ALA A 25 -8.68 14.44 12.28
N ALA A 26 -8.21 15.35 11.41
CA ALA A 26 -7.90 15.04 10.02
C ALA A 26 -6.72 14.07 9.86
N LEU A 27 -5.73 14.13 10.75
CA LEU A 27 -4.62 13.16 10.78
C LEU A 27 -5.09 11.76 11.22
N LEU A 28 -6.03 11.70 12.17
CA LEU A 28 -6.61 10.46 12.69
C LEU A 28 -7.66 9.84 11.76
N SER A 29 -8.26 10.61 10.86
CA SER A 29 -9.26 10.12 9.89
C SER A 29 -8.64 9.54 8.62
N SER A 30 -7.34 9.26 8.60
CA SER A 30 -6.73 8.58 7.46
C SER A 30 -7.34 7.19 7.32
N PRO A 31 -8.02 6.87 6.21
CA PRO A 31 -8.61 5.55 6.03
C PRO A 31 -7.48 4.53 5.97
N ALA A 32 -7.42 3.66 6.98
CA ALA A 32 -6.66 2.43 6.87
C ALA A 32 -7.47 1.49 5.97
N ASP A 33 -7.26 1.56 4.66
CA ASP A 33 -7.85 0.62 3.71
C ASP A 33 -7.29 -0.78 3.97
N ALA A 34 -7.94 -1.50 4.87
CA ALA A 34 -7.70 -2.91 5.09
C ALA A 34 -8.44 -3.70 4.02
N ALA A 35 -7.70 -4.29 3.07
CA ALA A 35 -8.27 -5.25 2.15
C ALA A 35 -8.60 -6.54 2.91
N ASN A 36 -9.88 -6.92 2.93
CA ASN A 36 -10.31 -8.21 3.45
C ASN A 36 -10.31 -9.22 2.30
N CYS A 37 -9.57 -10.31 2.46
CA CYS A 37 -9.35 -11.31 1.42
C CYS A 37 -9.98 -12.65 1.82
N THR A 38 -10.75 -13.24 0.91
CA THR A 38 -11.36 -14.56 1.10
C THR A 38 -10.79 -15.56 0.10
N ILE A 39 -10.50 -16.77 0.56
CA ILE A 39 -10.05 -17.89 -0.28
C ILE A 39 -11.26 -18.80 -0.55
N ARG A 40 -11.51 -19.15 -1.81
CA ARG A 40 -12.60 -20.07 -2.16
C ARG A 40 -12.19 -21.53 -1.91
N GLN A 41 -13.07 -22.32 -1.30
CA GLN A 41 -12.87 -23.76 -1.16
C GLN A 41 -12.90 -24.45 -2.53
N GLY A 42 -12.01 -25.43 -2.74
CA GLY A 42 -11.88 -26.13 -4.03
C GLY A 42 -11.08 -25.37 -5.10
N ALA A 43 -10.45 -24.25 -4.73
CA ALA A 43 -9.57 -23.51 -5.62
C ALA A 43 -8.38 -24.36 -6.08
N VAL A 44 -8.13 -24.39 -7.39
CA VAL A 44 -6.98 -25.07 -7.99
C VAL A 44 -5.79 -24.12 -7.99
N VAL A 45 -4.64 -24.58 -7.49
CA VAL A 45 -3.39 -23.80 -7.52
C VAL A 45 -2.99 -23.57 -8.97
N LYS A 46 -2.94 -22.30 -9.38
CA LYS A 46 -2.36 -21.88 -10.65
C LYS A 46 -0.94 -21.41 -10.45
N GLN A 47 -0.07 -21.81 -11.36
CA GLN A 47 1.27 -21.24 -11.47
C GLN A 47 1.20 -19.91 -12.20
N LEU A 48 1.65 -18.84 -11.54
CA LEU A 48 1.80 -17.52 -12.16
C LEU A 48 3.22 -17.39 -12.70
N ALA A 49 3.35 -17.08 -13.99
CA ALA A 49 4.64 -16.85 -14.63
C ALA A 49 4.80 -15.36 -14.95
N PHE A 50 5.84 -14.74 -14.40
CA PHE A 50 6.20 -13.36 -14.65
C PHE A 50 7.43 -13.33 -15.56
N GLN A 51 7.36 -12.56 -16.65
CA GLN A 51 8.49 -12.35 -17.55
C GLN A 51 9.26 -11.11 -17.09
N ILE A 52 10.32 -11.32 -16.30
CA ILE A 52 11.13 -10.26 -15.71
C ILE A 52 12.35 -10.03 -16.61
N PRO A 53 12.65 -8.78 -17.01
CA PRO A 53 13.89 -8.45 -17.73
C PRO A 53 15.14 -8.90 -16.97
N SER A 54 16.17 -9.32 -17.69
CA SER A 54 17.43 -9.76 -17.10
C SER A 54 18.29 -8.61 -16.54
N SER A 55 17.96 -7.35 -16.86
CA SER A 55 18.67 -6.17 -16.39
C SER A 55 17.74 -4.97 -16.25
N PHE A 56 18.10 -4.07 -15.34
CA PHE A 56 17.40 -2.82 -15.06
C PHE A 56 18.39 -1.68 -14.93
N THR A 57 18.02 -0.50 -15.41
CA THR A 57 18.78 0.73 -15.19
C THR A 57 18.18 1.47 -14.01
N VAL A 58 18.94 1.58 -12.93
CA VAL A 58 18.52 2.31 -11.72
C VAL A 58 19.29 3.64 -11.66
N PRO A 59 18.60 4.80 -11.62
CA PRO A 59 19.26 6.08 -11.41
C PRO A 59 20.03 6.08 -10.08
N ARG A 60 21.22 6.69 -10.06
CA ARG A 60 22.06 6.77 -8.85
C ARG A 60 21.33 7.43 -7.67
N ASP A 61 20.49 8.41 -7.97
CA ASP A 61 19.78 9.22 -6.97
C ASP A 61 18.34 8.72 -6.73
N ALA A 62 18.04 7.47 -7.12
CA ALA A 62 16.73 6.88 -6.87
C ALA A 62 16.50 6.73 -5.35
N PRO A 63 15.44 7.33 -4.78
CA PRO A 63 15.15 7.20 -3.36
C PRO A 63 14.78 5.75 -2.99
N ILE A 64 14.92 5.41 -1.72
CA ILE A 64 14.47 4.12 -1.17
C ILE A 64 12.97 3.94 -1.45
N GLY A 65 12.58 2.76 -1.94
CA GLY A 65 11.20 2.45 -2.31
C GLY A 65 10.84 2.79 -3.77
N THR A 66 11.79 3.27 -4.57
CA THR A 66 11.59 3.47 -6.01
C THR A 66 11.19 2.16 -6.69
N VAL A 67 10.07 2.19 -7.42
CA VAL A 67 9.67 1.08 -8.29
C VAL A 67 10.48 1.15 -9.57
N ILE A 68 11.38 0.18 -9.76
CA ILE A 68 12.25 0.11 -10.95
C ILE A 68 11.64 -0.71 -12.09
N TYR A 69 10.62 -1.53 -11.77
CA TYR A 69 9.92 -2.38 -12.72
C TYR A 69 8.54 -2.78 -12.18
N GLU A 70 7.53 -2.74 -13.05
CA GLU A 70 6.21 -3.33 -12.84
C GLU A 70 5.90 -4.19 -14.06
N SER A 71 5.48 -5.44 -13.85
CA SER A 71 5.06 -6.31 -14.95
C SER A 71 3.70 -5.90 -15.49
N ALA A 72 3.37 -6.34 -16.70
CA ALA A 72 1.98 -6.31 -17.15
C ALA A 72 1.08 -7.09 -16.17
N PRO A 73 -0.19 -6.68 -15.97
CA PRO A 73 -1.14 -7.42 -15.15
C PRO A 73 -1.34 -8.83 -15.71
N ILE A 74 -1.35 -9.84 -14.83
CA ILE A 74 -1.81 -11.17 -15.21
C ILE A 74 -3.34 -11.15 -15.11
N THR A 75 -4.01 -11.16 -16.26
CA THR A 75 -5.47 -11.29 -16.33
C THR A 75 -5.85 -12.75 -16.18
N ASN A 76 -6.91 -13.01 -15.42
CA ASN A 76 -7.51 -14.32 -15.36
C ASN A 76 -8.33 -14.54 -16.63
N SER A 77 -8.26 -15.73 -17.22
CA SER A 77 -9.14 -16.10 -18.33
C SER A 77 -10.60 -16.20 -17.85
N ALA A 78 -11.57 -16.07 -18.75
CA ALA A 78 -12.99 -16.24 -18.40
C ALA A 78 -13.32 -17.63 -17.79
N GLN A 79 -12.46 -18.62 -18.06
CA GLN A 79 -12.54 -19.99 -17.55
C GLN A 79 -11.85 -20.16 -16.19
N ASP A 80 -11.19 -19.14 -15.68
CA ASP A 80 -10.42 -19.21 -14.44
C ASP A 80 -11.31 -18.97 -13.24
N THR A 81 -11.35 -19.93 -12.33
CA THR A 81 -12.00 -19.73 -11.04
C THR A 81 -11.03 -19.00 -10.12
N LEU A 82 -11.34 -17.75 -9.75
CA LEU A 82 -10.55 -16.97 -8.80
C LEU A 82 -10.39 -17.74 -7.49
N SER A 83 -9.14 -18.05 -7.14
CA SER A 83 -8.82 -18.80 -5.91
C SER A 83 -8.96 -17.94 -4.66
N PHE A 84 -8.79 -16.63 -4.79
CA PHE A 84 -8.99 -15.65 -3.74
C PHE A 84 -9.60 -14.37 -4.31
N THR A 85 -10.30 -13.62 -3.47
CA THR A 85 -10.91 -12.34 -3.85
C THR A 85 -10.77 -11.36 -2.69
N CYS A 86 -10.47 -10.10 -2.97
CA CYS A 86 -10.28 -9.09 -1.94
C CYS A 86 -11.22 -7.89 -2.10
N THR A 87 -11.55 -7.25 -0.98
CA THR A 87 -12.47 -6.10 -0.92
C THR A 87 -11.90 -4.83 -1.55
N ALA A 88 -10.58 -4.75 -1.70
CA ALA A 88 -9.85 -3.63 -2.26
C ALA A 88 -8.57 -4.12 -2.96
N ALA A 89 -7.93 -3.24 -3.72
CA ALA A 89 -6.58 -3.49 -4.21
C ALA A 89 -5.61 -3.59 -3.01
N PHE A 90 -4.66 -4.52 -3.06
CA PHE A 90 -3.69 -4.68 -1.99
C PHE A 90 -2.35 -5.18 -2.49
N ARG A 91 -1.28 -4.75 -1.82
CA ARG A 91 0.07 -5.27 -2.02
C ARG A 91 0.31 -6.44 -1.08
N TRP A 92 1.00 -7.46 -1.56
CA TRP A 92 1.35 -8.65 -0.79
C TRP A 92 2.64 -9.28 -1.30
N GLY A 93 3.23 -10.15 -0.50
CA GLY A 93 4.46 -10.85 -0.85
C GLY A 93 4.38 -12.32 -0.44
N LEU A 94 5.18 -13.15 -1.09
CA LEU A 94 5.36 -14.57 -0.78
C LEU A 94 6.83 -14.84 -0.57
N VAL A 95 7.21 -15.56 0.48
CA VAL A 95 8.60 -16.03 0.61
C VAL A 95 8.83 -17.10 -0.46
N ASN A 96 9.90 -16.97 -1.25
CA ASN A 96 10.25 -17.94 -2.30
C ASN A 96 11.76 -18.22 -2.31
N SER A 97 12.26 -18.92 -3.34
CA SER A 97 13.68 -19.30 -3.44
C SER A 97 14.66 -18.12 -3.56
N VAL A 98 14.18 -16.93 -3.95
CA VAL A 98 14.99 -15.72 -4.10
C VAL A 98 14.62 -14.60 -3.12
N GLY A 99 13.46 -14.71 -2.47
CA GLY A 99 12.90 -13.74 -1.53
C GLY A 99 13.13 -14.14 -0.08
N GLY A 100 13.65 -13.23 0.72
CA GLY A 100 13.80 -13.39 2.16
C GLY A 100 12.55 -13.00 2.95
N ILE A 101 12.63 -13.14 4.28
CA ILE A 101 11.56 -12.66 5.17
C ILE A 101 11.59 -11.13 5.18
N PRO A 102 10.47 -10.45 4.88
CA PRO A 102 10.42 -9.01 4.90
C PRO A 102 10.59 -8.47 6.33
N PRO A 103 11.18 -7.27 6.51
CA PRO A 103 11.15 -6.58 7.79
C PRO A 103 9.71 -6.42 8.28
N ALA A 104 9.50 -6.46 9.60
CA ALA A 104 8.17 -6.34 10.21
C ALA A 104 7.42 -5.05 9.79
N ALA A 105 8.17 -4.00 9.47
CA ALA A 105 7.67 -2.71 8.98
C ALA A 105 7.15 -2.75 7.53
N THR A 106 7.68 -3.64 6.69
CA THR A 106 7.38 -3.69 5.24
C THR A 106 7.06 -5.12 4.83
N LYS A 107 5.99 -5.70 5.39
CA LYS A 107 5.56 -7.10 5.18
C LYS A 107 5.26 -7.49 3.72
N VAL A 108 5.28 -6.55 2.79
CA VAL A 108 4.91 -6.72 1.38
C VAL A 108 6.10 -6.61 0.43
N ASP A 109 7.24 -6.07 0.91
CA ASP A 109 8.46 -5.89 0.12
C ASP A 109 9.44 -7.02 0.48
N MET A 110 9.42 -8.07 -0.34
CA MET A 110 10.19 -9.29 -0.13
C MET A 110 11.64 -9.07 -0.61
N PRO A 111 12.63 -8.97 0.30
CA PRO A 111 13.99 -8.62 -0.08
C PRO A 111 14.66 -9.74 -0.90
N ILE A 112 15.46 -9.37 -1.90
CA ILE A 112 16.21 -10.33 -2.72
C ILE A 112 17.65 -10.38 -2.19
N GLY A 113 17.90 -11.28 -1.23
CA GLY A 113 19.20 -11.40 -0.56
C GLY A 113 19.72 -10.05 -0.04
N ASN A 114 20.99 -9.75 -0.34
CA ASN A 114 21.66 -8.50 0.05
C ASN A 114 21.79 -7.50 -1.12
N THR A 115 20.94 -7.61 -2.15
CA THR A 115 21.06 -6.78 -3.37
C THR A 115 20.56 -5.34 -3.19
N GLY A 116 19.82 -5.06 -2.11
CA GLY A 116 19.09 -3.80 -1.95
C GLY A 116 17.80 -3.72 -2.78
N LEU A 117 17.44 -4.79 -3.49
CA LEU A 117 16.18 -4.91 -4.23
C LEU A 117 15.17 -5.73 -3.43
N ALA A 118 13.89 -5.44 -3.65
CA ALA A 118 12.77 -6.20 -3.12
C ALA A 118 11.70 -6.38 -4.21
N TRP A 119 10.85 -7.39 -4.03
CA TRP A 119 9.72 -7.64 -4.91
C TRP A 119 8.42 -7.75 -4.11
N GLY A 120 7.30 -7.50 -4.78
CA GLY A 120 5.97 -7.67 -4.22
C GLY A 120 4.96 -7.86 -5.34
N LEU A 121 3.80 -8.39 -4.99
CA LEU A 121 2.67 -8.59 -5.87
C LEU A 121 1.60 -7.56 -5.54
N VAL A 122 0.90 -7.10 -6.58
CA VAL A 122 -0.24 -6.20 -6.44
C VAL A 122 -1.47 -6.92 -6.96
N TYR A 123 -2.44 -7.14 -6.09
CA TYR A 123 -3.76 -7.50 -6.52
C TYR A 123 -4.50 -6.23 -6.90
N LYS A 124 -4.83 -6.09 -8.19
CA LYS A 124 -5.74 -5.05 -8.67
C LYS A 124 -7.11 -5.69 -8.82
N ARG A 125 -8.13 -5.08 -8.20
CA ARG A 125 -9.52 -5.40 -8.52
C ARG A 125 -9.83 -4.73 -9.87
N GLU A 126 -10.40 -5.45 -10.81
CA GLU A 126 -11.00 -4.83 -11.99
C GLU A 126 -12.17 -3.95 -11.51
N SER A 127 -12.02 -2.63 -11.66
CA SER A 127 -13.16 -1.73 -11.54
C SER A 127 -14.07 -2.03 -12.73
N LEU A 128 -15.30 -2.47 -12.43
CA LEU A 128 -16.38 -2.40 -13.39
C LEU A 128 -16.65 -0.90 -13.64
N GLU A 129 -16.02 -0.34 -14.68
CA GLU A 129 -16.53 0.87 -15.34
C GLU A 129 -17.65 0.49 -16.30
#